data_AF-A0A9X2K7G9-F1
#
_entry.id   AF-A0A9X2K7G9-F1
#
_cell.length_a   1.000
_cell.length_b   1.000
_cell.length_c   1.000
_cell.angle_alpha   90.00
_cell.angle_beta   90.00
_cell.angle_gamma   90.00
#
_symmetry.space_group_name_H-M   'P 1'
#
loop_
_entity.id
_entity.type
_entity.pdbx_description
1 polymer ?
#
loop_
_entity_poly.entity_id
_entity_poly.type
_entity_poly.pdbx_seq_one_letter_code
_entity_poly.pdbx_strand_id
1 'polypeptide(L)'
;MRLAERADDWHAACAADAALAALGCPGEVGFGIRAGDDVVTFAFRDGRLTGAARRTGFEVVAEPEAWRLFFAAEPRPPHHHLFGMLMRVPGTAVTGDEVCFAQHAHLVRRVLEIGRAVLAGPAPEAAAEPGGAVVADQAPEAAGEPGGAVVAGPARPDRIEGRYLRAEVGGEPVRLFCEHAGTGRDVLFLHTAGADARQFHHLMNDDRLAERCRMVAFDLPWHGRSSGPPSEPPGAYALDTERYVATIMAVVEGLELDDPIVVGCSMGGEICLELALRHPGRLGGVVACEAADHVPGRQVAWARDPRVNQALFVPEWVEGLMAPQSPPEHRREVWWGYSQGGFGTFSGDILFYSGDWDARDRVGRIDTARCPVVMLTGEYDYSCTPEMSRRTAGRIPGALFRTMPRLGHFPMAENPGEFAGHLMWALDEIDGKARGTAG
;
A
#
# COMPACT_ATOMS: atom_id res chain seq x y z
N MET A 1 8.72 6.09 -28.69
CA MET A 1 7.95 7.33 -28.49
C MET A 1 8.93 8.50 -28.44
N ARG A 2 8.60 9.66 -29.04
CA ARG A 2 9.44 10.87 -28.98
C ARG A 2 8.79 11.87 -28.04
N LEU A 3 9.38 12.02 -26.85
CA LEU A 3 8.90 12.91 -25.80
C LEU A 3 9.04 14.39 -26.22
N ALA A 4 10.15 14.74 -26.88
CA ALA A 4 10.43 16.14 -27.24
C ALA A 4 9.43 16.76 -28.20
N GLU A 5 8.72 15.96 -29.02
CA GLU A 5 7.71 16.47 -29.95
C GLU A 5 6.50 17.10 -29.24
N ARG A 6 6.28 16.78 -27.96
CA ARG A 6 5.19 17.32 -27.14
C ARG A 6 5.70 18.07 -25.90
N ALA A 7 6.98 18.47 -25.88
CA ALA A 7 7.60 19.11 -24.72
C ALA A 7 6.93 20.44 -24.36
N ASP A 8 6.63 21.29 -25.35
CA ASP A 8 6.00 22.58 -25.12
C ASP A 8 4.60 22.45 -24.51
N ASP A 9 3.78 21.52 -25.03
CA ASP A 9 2.46 21.19 -24.47
C ASP A 9 2.58 20.69 -23.03
N TRP A 10 3.58 19.85 -22.76
CA TRP A 10 3.81 19.30 -21.43
C TRP A 10 4.25 20.38 -20.44
N HIS A 11 5.15 21.28 -20.84
CA HIS A 11 5.54 22.43 -20.02
C HIS A 11 4.37 23.36 -19.75
N ALA A 12 3.55 23.65 -20.77
CA ALA A 12 2.36 24.49 -20.61
C ALA A 12 1.36 23.87 -19.62
N ALA A 13 1.09 22.56 -19.74
CA ALA A 13 0.21 21.84 -18.82
C ALA A 13 0.75 21.84 -17.37
N CYS A 14 2.05 21.58 -17.20
CA CYS A 14 2.70 21.64 -15.88
C CYS A 14 2.65 23.06 -15.28
N ALA A 15 2.86 24.11 -16.07
CA ALA A 15 2.80 25.49 -15.58
C ALA A 15 1.37 25.89 -15.12
N ALA A 16 0.35 25.26 -15.67
CA ALA A 16 -1.06 25.52 -15.35
C ALA A 16 -1.63 24.63 -14.22
N ASP A 17 -0.92 23.57 -13.81
CA ASP A 17 -1.42 22.61 -12.83
C ASP A 17 -1.33 23.14 -11.39
N ALA A 18 -2.49 23.35 -10.76
CA ALA A 18 -2.57 23.89 -9.41
C ALA A 18 -2.01 22.92 -8.34
N ALA A 19 -2.14 21.60 -8.55
CA ALA A 19 -1.63 20.61 -7.62
C ALA A 19 -0.10 20.58 -7.62
N LEU A 20 0.54 20.64 -8.79
CA LEU A 20 1.99 20.75 -8.93
C LEU A 20 2.51 22.02 -8.26
N ALA A 21 1.83 23.16 -8.43
CA ALA A 21 2.19 24.40 -7.76
C ALA A 21 2.07 24.31 -6.22
N ALA A 22 1.09 23.55 -5.70
CA ALA A 22 0.89 23.34 -4.27
C ALA A 22 1.91 22.36 -3.65
N LEU A 23 2.42 21.41 -4.44
CA LEU A 23 3.48 20.48 -4.07
C LEU A 23 4.88 21.15 -4.01
N GLY A 24 4.98 22.39 -4.47
CA GLY A 24 6.22 23.11 -4.59
C GLY A 24 7.03 23.29 -3.30
N CYS A 25 8.34 23.04 -3.35
CA CYS A 25 9.28 23.32 -2.28
C CYS A 25 10.17 24.54 -2.60
N PRO A 26 10.66 25.29 -1.58
CA PRO A 26 11.61 26.38 -1.80
C PRO A 26 12.90 25.92 -2.48
N GLY A 27 13.52 26.79 -3.27
CA GLY A 27 14.79 26.53 -3.95
C GLY A 27 14.66 26.24 -5.44
N GLU A 28 15.76 25.82 -6.05
CA GLU A 28 15.83 25.54 -7.49
C GLU A 28 16.17 24.07 -7.75
N VAL A 29 15.45 23.44 -8.68
CA VAL A 29 15.78 22.10 -9.16
C VAL A 29 15.56 22.00 -10.67
N GLY A 30 16.52 21.41 -11.37
CA GLY A 30 16.40 21.04 -12.77
C GLY A 30 16.51 19.52 -12.91
N PHE A 31 15.60 18.87 -13.63
CA PHE A 31 15.69 17.44 -13.92
C PHE A 31 15.24 17.10 -15.33
N GLY A 32 15.65 15.92 -15.82
CA GLY A 32 15.28 15.41 -17.15
C GLY A 32 14.49 14.11 -17.09
N ILE A 33 13.61 13.92 -18.08
CA ILE A 33 12.97 12.63 -18.41
C ILE A 33 13.54 12.19 -19.75
N ARG A 34 14.26 11.06 -19.76
CA ARG A 34 15.03 10.57 -20.91
C ARG A 34 14.46 9.26 -21.46
N ALA A 35 14.17 9.26 -22.76
CA ALA A 35 13.74 8.11 -23.55
C ALA A 35 14.78 7.79 -24.64
N GLY A 36 15.75 6.93 -24.34
CA GLY A 36 16.91 6.72 -25.21
C GLY A 36 17.72 8.01 -25.39
N ASP A 37 17.89 8.46 -26.64
CA ASP A 37 18.60 9.72 -26.94
C ASP A 37 17.75 10.98 -26.74
N ASP A 38 16.43 10.82 -26.60
CA ASP A 38 15.48 11.92 -26.45
C ASP A 38 15.33 12.34 -24.98
N VAL A 39 15.33 13.65 -24.70
CA VAL A 39 15.23 14.17 -23.32
C VAL A 39 14.38 15.43 -23.25
N VAL A 40 13.45 15.44 -22.29
CA VAL A 40 12.69 16.64 -21.92
C VAL A 40 13.10 17.06 -20.52
N THR A 41 13.50 18.32 -20.35
CA THR A 41 13.98 18.85 -19.08
C THR A 41 13.00 19.83 -18.46
N PHE A 42 13.01 19.93 -17.13
CA PHE A 42 12.09 20.75 -16.34
C PHE A 42 12.88 21.52 -15.29
N ALA A 43 12.71 22.85 -15.25
CA ALA A 43 13.32 23.72 -14.25
C ALA A 43 12.25 24.29 -13.31
N PHE A 44 12.37 24.00 -12.02
CA PHE A 44 11.54 24.56 -10.97
C PHE A 44 12.31 25.60 -10.17
N ARG A 45 11.63 26.68 -9.80
CA ARG A 45 12.08 27.67 -8.82
C ARG A 45 10.94 27.93 -7.85
N ASP A 46 11.22 27.75 -6.56
CA ASP A 46 10.28 27.89 -5.46
C ASP A 46 8.95 27.19 -5.76
N GLY A 47 9.08 25.94 -6.21
CA GLY A 47 7.93 25.08 -6.48
C GLY A 47 7.17 25.32 -7.78
N ARG A 48 7.56 26.31 -8.59
CA ARG A 48 6.89 26.62 -9.86
C ARG A 48 7.77 26.26 -11.05
N LEU A 49 7.18 25.65 -12.07
CA LEU A 49 7.87 25.41 -13.33
C LEU A 49 8.20 26.74 -14.01
N THR A 50 9.46 26.91 -14.41
CA THR A 50 9.99 28.10 -15.10
C THR A 50 10.33 27.84 -16.56
N GLY A 51 10.19 26.60 -17.03
CA GLY A 51 10.46 26.15 -18.39
C GLY A 51 11.44 24.98 -18.44
N ALA A 52 12.15 24.85 -19.56
CA ALA A 52 13.18 23.83 -19.74
C ALA A 52 14.44 24.14 -18.92
N ALA A 53 15.01 23.11 -18.28
CA ALA A 53 16.26 23.27 -17.54
C ALA A 53 17.47 23.32 -18.47
N ARG A 54 18.34 24.31 -18.24
CA ARG A 54 19.66 24.42 -18.90
C ARG A 54 20.68 23.42 -18.37
N ARG A 55 20.51 23.03 -17.09
CA ARG A 55 21.33 22.04 -16.38
C ARG A 55 20.40 21.21 -15.51
N THR A 56 20.61 19.90 -15.53
CA THR A 56 19.88 18.94 -14.70
C THR A 56 20.76 18.49 -13.54
N GLY A 57 20.17 18.34 -12.35
CA GLY A 57 20.81 17.69 -11.20
C GLY A 57 20.73 16.16 -11.32
N PHE A 58 19.63 15.67 -11.88
CA PHE A 58 19.41 14.27 -12.17
C PHE A 58 18.52 14.08 -13.40
N GLU A 59 18.50 12.87 -13.95
CA GLU A 59 17.59 12.45 -15.00
C GLU A 59 16.97 11.10 -14.67
N VAL A 60 15.67 10.95 -14.94
CA VAL A 60 14.99 9.67 -14.93
C VAL A 60 15.07 9.09 -16.34
N VAL A 61 15.72 7.94 -16.45
CA VAL A 61 16.03 7.30 -17.73
C VAL A 61 15.22 6.02 -17.83
N ALA A 62 14.64 5.76 -19.00
CA ALA A 62 14.12 4.45 -19.38
C ALA A 62 14.12 4.30 -20.91
N GLU A 63 13.98 3.07 -21.39
CA GLU A 63 13.83 2.81 -22.82
C GLU A 63 12.54 3.45 -23.39
N PRO A 64 12.53 3.88 -24.66
CA PRO A 64 11.35 4.50 -25.28
C PRO A 64 10.07 3.66 -25.19
N GLU A 65 10.20 2.33 -25.16
CA GLU A 65 9.07 1.42 -25.02
C GLU A 65 8.50 1.40 -23.59
N ALA A 66 9.37 1.46 -22.57
CA ALA A 66 8.93 1.54 -21.18
C ALA A 66 8.14 2.81 -20.91
N TRP A 67 8.59 3.96 -21.46
CA TRP A 67 7.83 5.20 -21.40
C TRP A 67 6.50 5.11 -22.16
N ARG A 68 6.48 4.45 -23.34
CA ARG A 68 5.23 4.24 -24.09
C ARG A 68 4.19 3.49 -23.25
N LEU A 69 4.61 2.47 -22.50
CA LEU A 69 3.74 1.72 -21.59
C LEU A 69 3.32 2.56 -20.36
N PHE A 70 4.22 3.40 -19.83
CA PHE A 70 3.93 4.28 -18.69
C PHE A 70 2.90 5.36 -19.00
N PHE A 71 2.99 5.95 -20.19
CA PHE A 71 2.07 6.99 -20.64
C PHE A 71 0.83 6.44 -21.37
N ALA A 72 0.60 5.13 -21.34
CA ALA A 72 -0.66 4.56 -21.80
C ALA A 72 -1.83 5.12 -20.97
N ALA A 73 -3.02 5.23 -21.59
CA ALA A 73 -4.22 5.72 -20.91
C ALA A 73 -4.59 4.84 -19.70
N GLU A 74 -4.47 3.52 -19.85
CA GLU A 74 -4.58 2.56 -18.76
C GLU A 74 -3.27 1.76 -18.64
N PRO A 75 -2.29 2.28 -17.87
CA PRO A 75 -1.00 1.65 -17.75
C PRO A 75 -1.11 0.38 -16.90
N ARG A 76 -0.52 -0.72 -17.39
CA ARG A 76 -0.44 -1.97 -16.64
C ARG A 76 0.74 -1.97 -15.67
N PRO A 77 0.70 -2.75 -14.59
CA PRO A 77 1.85 -2.99 -13.74
C PRO A 77 3.05 -3.53 -14.54
N PRO A 78 4.29 -3.14 -14.20
CA PRO A 78 4.70 -2.15 -13.19
C PRO A 78 4.75 -0.70 -13.72
N HIS A 79 4.24 -0.43 -14.93
CA HIS A 79 4.35 0.86 -15.63
C HIS A 79 3.34 1.92 -15.17
N HIS A 80 2.45 1.61 -14.23
CA HIS A 80 1.48 2.59 -13.72
C HIS A 80 2.15 3.68 -12.86
N HIS A 81 3.36 3.45 -12.36
CA HIS A 81 4.11 4.42 -11.55
C HIS A 81 5.63 4.34 -11.76
N LEU A 82 6.31 5.48 -11.57
CA LEU A 82 7.77 5.60 -11.74
C LEU A 82 8.53 4.60 -10.86
N PHE A 83 8.15 4.52 -9.59
CA PHE A 83 8.78 3.61 -8.65
C PHE A 83 8.55 2.12 -8.97
N GLY A 84 7.43 1.78 -9.61
CA GLY A 84 7.22 0.45 -10.17
C GLY A 84 8.22 0.16 -11.29
N MET A 85 8.43 1.11 -12.20
CA MET A 85 9.44 0.99 -13.25
C MET A 85 10.86 0.87 -12.68
N LEU A 86 11.25 1.75 -11.75
CA LEU A 86 12.57 1.70 -11.09
C LEU A 86 12.83 0.36 -10.41
N MET A 87 11.80 -0.28 -9.85
CA MET A 87 11.94 -1.56 -9.16
C MET A 87 11.95 -2.77 -10.09
N ARG A 88 11.22 -2.72 -11.22
CA ARG A 88 10.87 -3.93 -12.00
C ARG A 88 11.18 -3.86 -13.49
N VAL A 89 11.46 -2.69 -14.05
CA VAL A 89 11.71 -2.52 -15.49
C VAL A 89 13.21 -2.36 -15.73
N PRO A 90 13.87 -3.35 -16.35
CA PRO A 90 15.28 -3.24 -16.69
C PRO A 90 15.57 -2.01 -17.54
N GLY A 91 16.66 -1.32 -17.24
CA GLY A 91 17.05 -0.08 -17.94
C GLY A 91 16.31 1.17 -17.46
N THR A 92 15.36 1.06 -16.52
CA THR A 92 14.86 2.25 -15.80
C THR A 92 15.79 2.60 -14.65
N ALA A 93 16.25 3.84 -14.58
CA ALA A 93 17.16 4.30 -13.54
C ALA A 93 17.02 5.80 -13.28
N VAL A 94 17.50 6.25 -12.13
CA VAL A 94 17.85 7.66 -11.89
C VAL A 94 19.35 7.80 -12.12
N THR A 95 19.76 8.78 -12.91
CA THR A 95 21.17 9.11 -13.15
C THR A 95 21.47 10.52 -12.65
N GLY A 96 22.69 10.77 -12.15
CA GLY A 96 23.06 12.05 -11.54
C GLY A 96 22.93 12.03 -10.02
N ASP A 97 22.43 13.11 -9.43
CA ASP A 97 22.27 13.25 -7.98
C ASP A 97 20.99 12.57 -7.48
N GLU A 98 21.12 11.34 -6.98
CA GLU A 98 20.01 10.55 -6.44
C GLU A 98 19.39 11.14 -5.17
N VAL A 99 20.16 11.89 -4.37
CA VAL A 99 19.63 12.57 -3.17
C VAL A 99 18.75 13.72 -3.61
N CYS A 100 19.19 14.49 -4.60
CA CYS A 100 18.38 15.54 -5.22
C CYS A 100 17.09 14.97 -5.82
N PHE A 101 17.14 13.80 -6.46
CA PHE A 101 15.93 13.09 -6.92
C PHE A 101 15.00 12.76 -5.76
N ALA A 102 15.50 12.12 -4.69
CA ALA A 102 14.69 11.74 -3.54
C ALA A 102 14.03 12.96 -2.86
N GLN A 103 14.74 14.09 -2.79
CA GLN A 103 14.18 15.35 -2.28
C GLN A 103 13.01 15.89 -3.13
N HIS A 104 12.98 15.59 -4.43
CA HIS A 104 12.05 16.18 -5.40
C HIS A 104 11.15 15.15 -6.10
N ALA A 105 11.07 13.91 -5.60
CA ALA A 105 10.32 12.82 -6.23
C ALA A 105 8.83 13.16 -6.43
N HIS A 106 8.24 13.94 -5.52
CA HIS A 106 6.87 14.47 -5.61
C HIS A 106 6.63 15.34 -6.87
N LEU A 107 7.59 16.20 -7.22
CA LEU A 107 7.52 17.00 -8.45
C LEU A 107 7.64 16.11 -9.67
N VAL A 108 8.58 15.16 -9.65
CA VAL A 108 8.82 14.23 -10.77
C VAL A 108 7.57 13.40 -11.04
N ARG A 109 6.96 12.81 -10.00
CA ARG A 109 5.70 12.05 -10.12
C ARG A 109 4.61 12.90 -10.77
N ARG A 110 4.34 14.09 -10.23
CA ARG A 110 3.25 14.93 -10.74
C ARG A 110 3.51 15.40 -12.18
N VAL A 111 4.76 15.72 -12.52
CA VAL A 111 5.16 16.00 -13.91
C VAL A 111 4.86 14.81 -14.82
N LEU A 112 5.18 13.59 -14.41
CA LEU A 112 4.89 12.37 -15.17
C LEU A 112 3.39 12.10 -15.30
N GLU A 113 2.58 12.33 -14.26
CA GLU A 113 1.11 12.21 -14.34
C GLU A 113 0.50 13.19 -15.35
N ILE A 114 0.95 14.46 -15.32
CA ILE A 114 0.53 15.48 -16.30
C ILE A 114 0.97 15.05 -17.70
N GLY A 115 2.20 14.51 -17.82
CA GLY A 115 2.73 13.96 -19.06
C GLY A 115 1.86 12.86 -19.64
N ARG A 116 1.29 11.99 -18.81
CA ARG A 116 0.34 10.95 -19.24
C ARG A 116 -0.88 11.55 -19.92
N ALA A 117 -1.49 12.57 -19.33
CA ALA A 117 -2.64 13.24 -19.93
C ALA A 117 -2.29 13.93 -21.27
N VAL A 118 -1.09 14.51 -21.38
CA VAL A 118 -0.62 15.19 -22.60
C VAL A 118 -0.28 14.19 -23.72
N LEU A 119 0.44 13.12 -23.38
CA LEU A 119 1.04 12.17 -24.33
C LEU A 119 0.10 11.05 -24.76
N ALA A 120 -0.83 10.61 -23.89
CA ALA A 120 -1.84 9.62 -24.26
C ALA A 120 -2.82 10.16 -25.32
N GLY A 121 -2.96 11.49 -25.43
CA GLY A 121 -3.99 12.13 -26.25
C GLY A 121 -5.39 12.02 -25.64
N PRO A 122 -6.43 12.60 -26.26
CA PRO A 122 -7.80 12.33 -25.86
C PRO A 122 -8.06 10.82 -25.96
N ALA A 123 -8.77 10.25 -24.97
CA ALA A 123 -9.21 8.87 -25.06
C ALA A 123 -9.93 8.67 -26.41
N PRO A 124 -9.65 7.60 -27.17
CA PRO A 124 -10.44 7.32 -28.36
C PRO A 124 -11.91 7.27 -27.94
N GLU A 125 -12.76 8.05 -28.62
CA GLU A 125 -14.21 7.94 -28.47
C GLU A 125 -14.55 6.45 -28.55
N ALA A 126 -15.18 5.92 -27.49
CA ALA A 126 -15.63 4.54 -27.47
C ALA A 126 -16.46 4.32 -28.73
N ALA A 127 -15.90 3.56 -29.68
CA ALA A 127 -16.64 3.15 -30.85
C ALA A 127 -17.90 2.44 -30.35
N ALA A 128 -19.06 3.03 -30.64
CA ALA A 128 -20.32 2.37 -30.44
C ALA A 128 -20.31 1.10 -31.30
N GLU A 129 -20.03 -0.05 -30.67
CA GLU A 129 -20.18 -1.36 -31.27
C GLU A 129 -21.65 -1.57 -31.64
N PRO A 130 -21.97 -1.98 -32.88
CA PRO A 130 -23.33 -2.21 -33.31
C PRO A 130 -23.86 -3.54 -32.75
N GLY A 131 -24.79 -3.44 -31.80
CA GLY A 131 -25.89 -4.40 -31.58
C GLY A 131 -25.53 -5.88 -31.46
N GLY A 132 -25.26 -6.33 -30.22
CA GLY A 132 -25.35 -7.74 -29.84
C GLY A 132 -26.20 -7.86 -28.58
N ALA A 133 -27.38 -8.45 -28.69
CA ALA A 133 -28.31 -8.64 -27.58
C ALA A 133 -27.69 -9.57 -26.52
N VAL A 134 -27.46 -9.04 -25.31
CA VAL A 134 -27.18 -9.82 -24.11
C VAL A 134 -28.39 -9.72 -23.19
N VAL A 135 -28.88 -10.89 -22.80
CA VAL A 135 -30.04 -11.12 -21.95
C VAL A 135 -29.83 -10.46 -20.60
N ALA A 136 -30.84 -9.72 -20.16
CA ALA A 136 -30.87 -9.04 -18.87
C ALA A 136 -30.76 -10.03 -17.71
N ASP A 137 -29.76 -9.86 -16.86
CA ASP A 137 -29.81 -10.29 -15.47
C ASP A 137 -29.60 -9.07 -14.58
N GLN A 138 -30.43 -8.93 -13.56
CA GLN A 138 -30.64 -7.70 -12.82
C GLN A 138 -29.48 -7.42 -11.87
N ALA A 139 -28.71 -6.36 -12.16
CA ALA A 139 -27.83 -5.71 -11.20
C ALA A 139 -28.68 -4.84 -10.25
N PRO A 140 -28.34 -4.73 -8.94
CA PRO A 140 -29.00 -3.79 -8.07
C PRO A 140 -28.61 -2.36 -8.45
N GLU A 141 -29.63 -1.50 -8.59
CA GLU A 141 -29.48 -0.06 -8.79
C GLU A 141 -28.74 0.57 -7.60
N ALA A 142 -27.51 1.01 -7.80
CA ALA A 142 -26.91 2.20 -7.17
C ALA A 142 -25.49 2.42 -7.72
N ALA A 143 -25.37 2.90 -8.96
CA ALA A 143 -24.16 3.56 -9.43
C ALA A 143 -24.50 5.04 -9.64
N GLY A 144 -24.21 5.86 -8.64
CA GLY A 144 -24.32 7.32 -8.75
C GLY A 144 -23.29 7.88 -9.72
N GLU A 145 -23.68 8.90 -10.48
CA GLU A 145 -22.85 9.60 -11.46
C GLU A 145 -21.53 10.15 -10.86
N PRO A 146 -20.44 10.20 -11.64
CA PRO A 146 -19.18 10.78 -11.18
C PRO A 146 -19.27 12.31 -11.23
N GLY A 147 -19.40 12.96 -10.08
CA GLY A 147 -19.31 14.43 -9.99
C GLY A 147 -20.25 15.14 -9.01
N GLY A 148 -21.06 14.42 -8.24
CA GLY A 148 -21.87 15.03 -7.18
C GLY A 148 -20.99 15.39 -5.97
N ALA A 149 -20.98 16.66 -5.57
CA ALA A 149 -20.46 17.06 -4.27
C ALA A 149 -21.07 16.16 -3.18
N VAL A 150 -20.22 15.55 -2.35
CA VAL A 150 -20.67 14.77 -1.19
C VAL A 150 -21.51 15.71 -0.34
N VAL A 151 -22.84 15.58 -0.40
CA VAL A 151 -23.73 16.28 0.51
C VAL A 151 -23.48 15.67 1.87
N ALA A 152 -22.68 16.35 2.69
CA ALA A 152 -22.38 15.90 4.04
C ALA A 152 -23.70 15.68 4.77
N GLY A 153 -23.99 14.43 5.09
CA GLY A 153 -25.07 14.08 6.01
C GLY A 153 -24.82 14.72 7.38
N PRO A 154 -25.79 14.63 8.30
CA PRO A 154 -25.59 15.14 9.65
C PRO A 154 -24.34 14.48 10.27
N ALA A 155 -23.53 15.28 10.97
CA ALA A 155 -22.36 14.78 11.68
C ALA A 155 -22.75 13.62 12.61
N ARG A 156 -22.08 12.48 12.45
CA ARG A 156 -22.27 11.29 13.26
C ARG A 156 -20.90 10.80 13.71
N PRO A 157 -20.77 10.31 14.95
CA PRO A 157 -19.55 9.66 15.38
C PRO A 157 -19.36 8.36 14.61
N ASP A 158 -18.11 8.05 14.30
CA ASP A 158 -17.69 6.71 13.85
C ASP A 158 -17.89 5.69 14.96
N ARG A 159 -17.95 4.40 14.60
CA ARG A 159 -18.14 3.31 15.57
C ARG A 159 -16.86 2.90 16.31
N ILE A 160 -15.73 3.51 15.94
CA ILE A 160 -14.42 3.11 16.41
C ILE A 160 -14.17 3.68 17.81
N GLU A 161 -13.90 2.78 18.75
CA GLU A 161 -13.49 3.13 20.11
C GLU A 161 -12.02 2.83 20.34
N GLY A 162 -11.26 3.84 20.77
CA GLY A 162 -9.83 3.73 21.01
C GLY A 162 -9.47 3.66 22.50
N ARG A 163 -8.55 2.77 22.87
CA ARG A 163 -8.03 2.64 24.24
C ARG A 163 -6.57 2.21 24.24
N TYR A 164 -5.88 2.48 25.34
CA TYR A 164 -4.51 2.01 25.51
C TYR A 164 -4.47 0.67 26.25
N LEU A 165 -3.78 -0.31 25.66
CA LEU A 165 -3.35 -1.54 26.30
C LEU A 165 -1.95 -1.34 26.88
N ARG A 166 -1.77 -1.68 28.16
CA ARG A 166 -0.44 -1.84 28.76
C ARG A 166 -0.08 -3.31 28.64
N ALA A 167 1.03 -3.60 27.96
CA ALA A 167 1.48 -4.96 27.71
C ALA A 167 2.98 -5.07 27.99
N GLU A 168 3.45 -6.31 28.07
CA GLU A 168 4.87 -6.64 28.09
C GLU A 168 5.22 -7.34 26.76
N VAL A 169 6.25 -6.84 26.07
CA VAL A 169 6.73 -7.40 24.80
C VAL A 169 8.22 -7.64 24.95
N GLY A 170 8.66 -8.90 24.83
CA GLY A 170 10.07 -9.25 24.97
C GLY A 170 10.67 -8.90 26.34
N GLY A 171 9.85 -8.88 27.41
CA GLY A 171 10.30 -8.48 28.76
C GLY A 171 10.29 -6.97 29.02
N GLU A 172 9.83 -6.16 28.08
CA GLU A 172 9.78 -4.70 28.23
C GLU A 172 8.34 -4.17 28.23
N PRO A 173 8.03 -3.18 29.10
CA PRO A 173 6.70 -2.59 29.14
C PRO A 173 6.47 -1.70 27.90
N VAL A 174 5.36 -1.93 27.22
CA VAL A 174 4.90 -1.10 26.11
C VAL A 174 3.49 -0.59 26.36
N ARG A 175 3.14 0.50 25.69
CA ARG A 175 1.79 1.06 25.71
C ARG A 175 1.27 1.14 24.29
N LEU A 176 0.39 0.20 23.96
CA LEU A 176 -0.18 0.04 22.63
C LEU A 176 -1.52 0.74 22.56
N PHE A 177 -1.75 1.52 21.51
CA PHE A 177 -3.08 2.05 21.22
C PHE A 177 -3.85 1.02 20.39
N CYS A 178 -5.00 0.62 20.88
CA CYS A 178 -5.88 -0.37 20.25
C CYS A 178 -7.23 0.28 19.95
N GLU A 179 -7.78 -0.08 18.82
CA GLU A 179 -9.08 0.37 18.32
C GLU A 179 -10.01 -0.82 18.17
N HIS A 180 -11.29 -0.60 18.48
CA HIS A 180 -12.31 -1.62 18.48
C HIS A 180 -13.54 -1.16 17.71
N ALA A 181 -14.15 -2.07 16.97
CA ALA A 181 -15.41 -1.83 16.28
C ALA A 181 -16.20 -3.14 16.12
N GLY A 182 -17.52 -3.03 16.08
CA GLY A 182 -18.40 -4.15 15.79
C GLY A 182 -18.47 -5.22 16.89
N THR A 183 -19.17 -6.30 16.57
CA THR A 183 -19.44 -7.43 17.47
C THR A 183 -19.40 -8.75 16.72
N GLY A 184 -19.10 -9.85 17.40
CA GLY A 184 -19.12 -11.19 16.81
C GLY A 184 -17.73 -11.83 16.82
N ARG A 185 -17.32 -12.44 15.70
CA ARG A 185 -16.04 -13.16 15.58
C ARG A 185 -14.87 -12.19 15.73
N ASP A 186 -13.87 -12.57 16.53
CA ASP A 186 -12.66 -11.77 16.68
C ASP A 186 -11.85 -11.72 15.39
N VAL A 187 -11.59 -10.49 14.92
CA VAL A 187 -10.74 -10.21 13.77
C VAL A 187 -9.69 -9.19 14.19
N LEU A 188 -8.41 -9.56 14.07
CA LEU A 188 -7.28 -8.71 14.41
C LEU A 188 -6.60 -8.20 13.12
N PHE A 189 -6.61 -6.89 12.93
CA PHE A 189 -5.99 -6.21 11.79
C PHE A 189 -4.55 -5.77 12.09
N LEU A 190 -3.64 -6.04 11.14
CA LEU A 190 -2.22 -5.68 11.22
C LEU A 190 -1.84 -4.69 10.11
N HIS A 191 -1.42 -3.49 10.49
CA HIS A 191 -1.06 -2.43 9.56
C HIS A 191 0.24 -2.72 8.80
N THR A 192 0.46 -1.95 7.75
CA THR A 192 1.66 -2.02 6.90
C THR A 192 2.81 -1.16 7.45
N ALA A 193 4.01 -1.31 6.87
CA ALA A 193 5.21 -0.59 7.30
C ALA A 193 5.00 0.92 7.28
N GLY A 194 5.44 1.63 8.33
CA GLY A 194 5.38 3.09 8.49
C GLY A 194 3.97 3.67 8.65
N ALA A 195 2.95 2.82 8.76
CA ALA A 195 1.55 3.20 8.93
C ALA A 195 1.03 2.83 10.32
N ASP A 196 -0.28 2.89 10.53
CA ASP A 196 -0.92 2.58 11.80
C ASP A 196 -2.35 2.07 11.58
N ALA A 197 -3.11 1.86 12.67
CA ALA A 197 -4.45 1.26 12.63
C ALA A 197 -5.45 2.01 11.73
N ARG A 198 -5.20 3.29 11.40
CA ARG A 198 -6.07 4.09 10.51
C ARG A 198 -6.28 3.45 9.14
N GLN A 199 -5.36 2.60 8.67
CA GLN A 199 -5.53 1.88 7.40
C GLN A 199 -6.80 1.00 7.37
N PHE A 200 -7.36 0.65 8.53
CA PHE A 200 -8.54 -0.20 8.62
C PHE A 200 -9.82 0.56 8.98
N HIS A 201 -9.78 1.89 9.15
CA HIS A 201 -10.93 2.67 9.63
C HIS A 201 -12.17 2.53 8.76
N HIS A 202 -12.02 2.50 7.44
CA HIS A 202 -13.15 2.29 6.53
C HIS A 202 -13.78 0.91 6.71
N LEU A 203 -12.98 -0.15 6.86
CA LEU A 203 -13.49 -1.50 7.12
C LEU A 203 -14.13 -1.62 8.50
N MET A 204 -13.51 -1.00 9.51
CA MET A 204 -14.04 -0.96 10.87
C MET A 204 -15.35 -0.19 10.94
N ASN A 205 -15.67 0.66 9.97
CA ASN A 205 -16.95 1.35 9.85
C ASN A 205 -17.95 0.68 8.88
N ASP A 206 -17.54 -0.34 8.11
CA ASP A 206 -18.43 -1.08 7.19
C ASP A 206 -19.48 -1.88 8.00
N ASP A 207 -20.76 -1.61 7.74
CA ASP A 207 -21.88 -2.24 8.47
C ASP A 207 -21.86 -3.77 8.36
N ARG A 208 -21.52 -4.31 7.18
CA ARG A 208 -21.53 -5.76 6.91
C ARG A 208 -20.49 -6.48 7.77
N LEU A 209 -19.33 -5.85 7.98
CA LEU A 209 -18.27 -6.36 8.83
C LEU A 209 -18.59 -6.14 10.31
N ALA A 210 -19.04 -4.94 10.68
CA ALA A 210 -19.32 -4.59 12.07
C ALA A 210 -20.43 -5.42 12.73
N GLU A 211 -21.40 -5.90 11.94
CA GLU A 211 -22.47 -6.79 12.42
C GLU A 211 -22.00 -8.23 12.69
N ARG A 212 -20.88 -8.67 12.07
CA ARG A 212 -20.39 -10.06 12.12
C ARG A 212 -19.09 -10.23 12.89
N CYS A 213 -18.26 -9.18 12.95
CA CYS A 213 -16.91 -9.23 13.46
C CYS A 213 -16.71 -8.23 14.61
N ARG A 214 -16.14 -8.71 15.72
CA ARG A 214 -15.47 -7.83 16.70
C ARG A 214 -14.09 -7.54 16.13
N MET A 215 -13.99 -6.42 15.44
CA MET A 215 -12.77 -5.97 14.79
C MET A 215 -11.87 -5.23 15.77
N VAL A 216 -10.59 -5.57 15.73
CA VAL A 216 -9.53 -4.96 16.52
C VAL A 216 -8.39 -4.56 15.61
N ALA A 217 -7.91 -3.33 15.72
CA ALA A 217 -6.67 -2.89 15.13
C ALA A 217 -5.79 -2.28 16.22
N PHE A 218 -4.47 -2.28 16.05
CA PHE A 218 -3.58 -1.63 17.00
C PHE A 218 -2.38 -1.02 16.30
N ASP A 219 -1.82 0.02 16.91
CA ASP A 219 -0.59 0.63 16.43
C ASP A 219 0.60 -0.14 17.05
N LEU A 220 1.53 -0.63 16.23
CA LEU A 220 2.77 -1.25 16.73
C LEU A 220 3.57 -0.28 17.64
N PRO A 221 4.50 -0.78 18.48
CA PRO A 221 5.45 0.09 19.16
C PRO A 221 6.07 1.10 18.19
N TRP A 222 6.18 2.36 18.60
CA TRP A 222 6.67 3.50 17.78
C TRP A 222 5.78 3.94 16.61
N HIS A 223 4.56 3.42 16.49
CA HIS A 223 3.60 3.79 15.45
C HIS A 223 2.41 4.54 16.01
N GLY A 224 1.81 5.40 15.18
CA GLY A 224 0.56 6.10 15.48
C GLY A 224 0.55 6.72 16.89
N ARG A 225 -0.32 6.21 17.74
CA ARG A 225 -0.49 6.64 19.15
C ARG A 225 0.23 5.74 20.15
N SER A 226 0.85 4.64 19.73
CA SER A 226 1.63 3.75 20.58
C SER A 226 3.00 4.33 20.92
N SER A 227 3.43 4.13 22.17
CA SER A 227 4.81 4.45 22.58
C SER A 227 5.69 3.21 22.46
N GLY A 228 6.95 3.41 22.07
CA GLY A 228 7.96 2.36 22.17
C GLY A 228 8.36 2.02 23.61
N PRO A 229 9.21 0.99 23.79
CA PRO A 229 9.76 0.66 25.10
C PRO A 229 10.56 1.84 25.69
N PRO A 230 10.47 2.11 27.00
CA PRO A 230 11.19 3.22 27.64
C PRO A 230 12.73 3.12 27.57
N SER A 231 13.25 1.93 27.35
CA SER A 231 14.68 1.63 27.19
C SER A 231 15.23 2.08 25.84
N GLU A 232 14.37 2.28 24.84
CA GLU A 232 14.76 2.62 23.48
C GLU A 232 14.69 4.14 23.22
N PRO A 233 15.75 4.77 22.71
CA PRO A 233 15.68 6.17 22.32
C PRO A 233 14.91 6.34 21.00
N PRO A 234 14.33 7.54 20.74
CA PRO A 234 13.69 7.83 19.46
C PRO A 234 14.58 7.49 18.26
N GLY A 235 14.01 6.83 17.27
CA GLY A 235 14.72 6.38 16.06
C GLY A 235 15.51 5.07 16.20
N ALA A 236 15.56 4.45 17.39
CA ALA A 236 16.17 3.13 17.58
C ALA A 236 15.30 1.96 17.11
N TYR A 237 14.05 2.23 16.71
CA TYR A 237 13.12 1.20 16.29
C TYR A 237 13.68 0.33 15.17
N ALA A 238 13.64 -0.98 15.41
CA ALA A 238 13.93 -2.04 14.47
C ALA A 238 12.94 -3.18 14.76
N LEU A 239 12.24 -3.63 13.73
CA LEU A 239 11.33 -4.76 13.81
C LEU A 239 12.06 -6.02 13.35
N ASP A 240 11.89 -7.09 14.11
CA ASP A 240 12.27 -8.45 13.74
C ASP A 240 11.09 -9.41 13.98
N THR A 241 11.23 -10.65 13.54
CA THR A 241 10.18 -11.67 13.64
C THR A 241 9.75 -11.90 15.09
N GLU A 242 10.71 -11.99 16.03
CA GLU A 242 10.42 -12.33 17.43
C GLU A 242 9.64 -11.21 18.11
N ARG A 243 10.05 -9.96 17.94
CA ARG A 243 9.38 -8.77 18.47
C ARG A 243 7.99 -8.62 17.86
N TYR A 244 7.83 -8.88 16.56
CA TYR A 244 6.53 -8.75 15.92
C TYR A 244 5.54 -9.82 16.42
N VAL A 245 5.94 -11.10 16.47
CA VAL A 245 5.12 -12.18 17.04
C VAL A 245 4.79 -11.90 18.51
N ALA A 246 5.77 -11.54 19.34
CA ALA A 246 5.55 -11.25 20.75
C ALA A 246 4.56 -10.10 20.95
N THR A 247 4.64 -9.05 20.14
CA THR A 247 3.70 -7.92 20.20
C THR A 247 2.28 -8.36 19.87
N ILE A 248 2.10 -9.10 18.78
CA ILE A 248 0.76 -9.56 18.35
C ILE A 248 0.15 -10.47 19.40
N MET A 249 0.92 -11.43 19.92
CA MET A 249 0.42 -12.36 20.93
C MET A 249 0.10 -11.66 22.27
N ALA A 250 0.87 -10.63 22.65
CA ALA A 250 0.55 -9.80 23.81
C ALA A 250 -0.76 -9.01 23.63
N VAL A 251 -1.08 -8.56 22.41
CA VAL A 251 -2.38 -7.94 22.09
C VAL A 251 -3.52 -8.96 22.13
N VAL A 252 -3.32 -10.15 21.54
CA VAL A 252 -4.30 -11.25 21.60
C VAL A 252 -4.63 -11.61 23.04
N GLU A 253 -3.62 -11.76 23.89
CA GLU A 253 -3.80 -12.11 25.30
C GLU A 253 -4.37 -10.95 26.12
N GLY A 254 -3.82 -9.74 25.97
CA GLY A 254 -4.23 -8.57 26.75
C GLY A 254 -5.62 -8.03 26.43
N LEU A 255 -6.16 -8.33 25.25
CA LEU A 255 -7.53 -8.00 24.86
C LEU A 255 -8.49 -9.20 24.95
N GLU A 256 -7.99 -10.35 25.42
CA GLU A 256 -8.76 -11.59 25.55
C GLU A 256 -9.46 -11.94 24.22
N LEU A 257 -8.69 -11.96 23.14
CA LEU A 257 -9.20 -12.38 21.83
C LEU A 257 -9.29 -13.91 21.78
N ASP A 258 -10.46 -14.43 21.44
CA ASP A 258 -10.74 -15.86 21.41
C ASP A 258 -10.62 -16.39 19.97
N ASP A 259 -9.53 -17.13 19.73
CA ASP A 259 -9.20 -17.75 18.45
C ASP A 259 -9.33 -16.78 17.26
N PRO A 260 -8.73 -15.57 17.31
CA PRO A 260 -9.00 -14.53 16.33
C PRO A 260 -8.56 -14.93 14.92
N ILE A 261 -9.28 -14.44 13.92
CA ILE A 261 -8.78 -14.42 12.53
C ILE A 261 -7.84 -13.22 12.41
N VAL A 262 -6.59 -13.44 12.01
CA VAL A 262 -5.61 -12.36 11.84
C VAL A 262 -5.55 -11.95 10.39
N VAL A 263 -5.78 -10.67 10.11
CA VAL A 263 -5.79 -10.09 8.78
C VAL A 263 -4.70 -9.05 8.70
N GLY A 264 -3.72 -9.26 7.84
CA GLY A 264 -2.59 -8.34 7.72
C GLY A 264 -2.18 -8.13 6.28
N CYS A 265 -1.46 -7.05 6.03
CA CYS A 265 -1.02 -6.68 4.69
C CYS A 265 0.47 -6.35 4.67
N SER A 266 1.17 -6.67 3.57
CA SER A 266 2.60 -6.42 3.43
C SER A 266 3.37 -7.10 4.59
N MET A 267 4.11 -6.36 5.42
CA MET A 267 4.72 -6.90 6.64
C MET A 267 3.70 -7.61 7.56
N GLY A 268 2.49 -7.06 7.68
CA GLY A 268 1.40 -7.65 8.44
C GLY A 268 0.88 -8.95 7.81
N GLY A 269 1.00 -9.08 6.48
CA GLY A 269 0.61 -10.30 5.77
C GLY A 269 1.70 -11.38 5.87
N GLU A 270 2.97 -11.01 5.86
CA GLU A 270 4.08 -11.95 6.05
C GLU A 270 4.09 -12.53 7.47
N ILE A 271 3.91 -11.69 8.49
CA ILE A 271 3.83 -12.17 9.87
C ILE A 271 2.61 -13.07 10.10
N CYS A 272 1.51 -12.90 9.35
CA CYS A 272 0.39 -13.84 9.37
C CYS A 272 0.83 -15.27 9.00
N LEU A 273 1.72 -15.43 8.03
CA LEU A 273 2.27 -16.74 7.67
C LEU A 273 3.12 -17.33 8.80
N GLU A 274 3.89 -16.50 9.50
CA GLU A 274 4.64 -16.96 10.69
C GLU A 274 3.74 -17.37 11.84
N LEU A 275 2.68 -16.59 12.08
CA LEU A 275 1.71 -16.86 13.12
C LEU A 275 0.99 -18.18 12.87
N ALA A 276 0.58 -18.44 11.63
CA ALA A 276 0.01 -19.73 11.23
C ALA A 276 1.01 -20.90 11.41
N LEU A 277 2.31 -20.65 11.26
CA LEU A 277 3.36 -21.66 11.48
C LEU A 277 3.60 -21.94 12.97
N ARG A 278 3.69 -20.89 13.81
CA ARG A 278 4.11 -20.99 15.22
C ARG A 278 2.96 -21.16 16.20
N HIS A 279 1.80 -20.59 15.89
CA HIS A 279 0.64 -20.54 16.77
C HIS A 279 -0.66 -21.13 16.16
N PRO A 280 -0.60 -22.27 15.43
CA PRO A 280 -1.76 -22.77 14.68
C PRO A 280 -2.96 -23.21 15.53
N GLY A 281 -2.84 -23.27 16.86
CA GLY A 281 -3.96 -23.59 17.76
C GLY A 281 -4.43 -22.41 18.62
N ARG A 282 -3.99 -21.18 18.29
CA ARG A 282 -4.36 -19.95 19.01
C ARG A 282 -5.11 -18.97 18.11
N LEU A 283 -5.32 -19.31 16.84
CA LEU A 283 -5.80 -18.42 15.78
C LEU A 283 -6.81 -19.18 14.91
N GLY A 284 -7.94 -18.55 14.64
CA GLY A 284 -9.02 -19.14 13.84
C GLY A 284 -8.69 -19.23 12.35
N GLY A 285 -7.64 -18.55 11.93
CA GLY A 285 -7.16 -18.50 10.56
C GLY A 285 -6.40 -17.21 10.29
N VAL A 286 -5.80 -17.11 9.11
CA VAL A 286 -5.12 -15.90 8.67
C VAL A 286 -5.53 -15.50 7.25
N VAL A 287 -5.67 -14.19 7.06
CA VAL A 287 -5.82 -13.56 5.74
C VAL A 287 -4.57 -12.73 5.48
N ALA A 288 -3.63 -13.30 4.71
CA ALA A 288 -2.35 -12.68 4.39
C ALA A 288 -2.47 -11.90 3.07
N CYS A 289 -2.61 -10.59 3.17
CA CYS A 289 -2.69 -9.70 2.01
C CYS A 289 -1.28 -9.24 1.59
N GLU A 290 -1.03 -9.17 0.28
CA GLU A 290 0.22 -8.63 -0.29
C GLU A 290 1.49 -9.27 0.31
N ALA A 291 1.43 -10.58 0.55
CA ALA A 291 2.44 -11.35 1.28
C ALA A 291 3.06 -12.46 0.44
N ALA A 292 4.33 -12.77 0.70
CA ALA A 292 5.02 -13.91 0.12
C ALA A 292 5.92 -14.58 1.18
N ASP A 293 6.54 -15.69 0.80
CA ASP A 293 7.53 -16.38 1.62
C ASP A 293 8.84 -15.62 1.77
N HIS A 294 9.08 -14.64 0.89
CA HIS A 294 10.17 -13.69 0.95
C HIS A 294 9.97 -12.56 -0.09
N VAL A 295 10.03 -11.30 0.35
CA VAL A 295 10.01 -10.11 -0.54
C VAL A 295 11.37 -9.38 -0.48
N PRO A 296 12.16 -9.37 -1.56
CA PRO A 296 13.44 -8.67 -1.58
C PRO A 296 13.34 -7.20 -2.02
N GLY A 297 14.39 -6.43 -1.74
CA GLY A 297 14.66 -5.16 -2.42
C GLY A 297 13.80 -3.97 -1.98
N ARG A 298 13.28 -3.98 -0.74
CA ARG A 298 12.46 -2.87 -0.21
C ARG A 298 13.21 -1.91 0.70
N GLN A 299 14.45 -2.23 1.06
CA GLN A 299 15.33 -1.32 1.79
C GLN A 299 15.72 -0.14 0.90
N VAL A 300 15.16 1.04 1.19
CA VAL A 300 15.44 2.29 0.48
C VAL A 300 16.19 3.25 1.41
N ALA A 301 17.42 3.60 1.06
CA ALA A 301 18.28 4.44 1.90
C ALA A 301 17.65 5.83 2.21
N TRP A 302 16.82 6.34 1.29
CA TRP A 302 16.18 7.66 1.39
C TRP A 302 15.15 7.76 2.52
N ALA A 303 14.55 6.65 2.95
CA ALA A 303 13.59 6.66 4.04
C ALA A 303 14.22 6.95 5.42
N ARG A 304 15.55 7.06 5.51
CA ARG A 304 16.29 7.41 6.73
C ARG A 304 17.42 8.41 6.51
N ASP A 305 17.57 8.97 5.30
CA ASP A 305 18.61 9.95 5.01
C ASP A 305 18.22 11.32 5.60
N PRO A 306 19.04 11.94 6.47
CA PRO A 306 18.71 13.21 7.11
C PRO A 306 18.58 14.40 6.13
N ARG A 307 19.05 14.25 4.89
CA ARG A 307 18.90 15.25 3.83
C ARG A 307 17.57 15.13 3.08
N VAL A 308 16.85 14.02 3.26
CA VAL A 308 15.57 13.74 2.60
C VAL A 308 14.46 13.88 3.63
N ASN A 309 13.44 14.68 3.30
CA ASN A 309 12.27 14.77 4.16
C ASN A 309 11.44 13.49 4.03
N GLN A 310 11.55 12.58 4.99
CA GLN A 310 10.81 11.32 5.01
C GLN A 310 9.28 11.52 4.97
N ALA A 311 8.75 12.59 5.57
CA ALA A 311 7.31 12.90 5.58
C ALA A 311 6.79 13.30 4.19
N LEU A 312 7.70 13.51 3.24
CA LEU A 312 7.41 13.73 1.83
C LEU A 312 7.81 12.51 1.00
N PHE A 313 9.02 11.98 1.15
CA PHE A 313 9.50 10.88 0.30
C PHE A 313 8.76 9.56 0.55
N VAL A 314 8.51 9.17 1.80
CA VAL A 314 7.83 7.90 2.12
C VAL A 314 6.41 7.85 1.53
N PRO A 315 5.52 8.84 1.76
CA PRO A 315 4.19 8.79 1.16
C PRO A 315 4.22 8.84 -0.37
N GLU A 316 5.20 9.49 -0.99
CA GLU A 316 5.40 9.49 -2.45
C GLU A 316 5.81 8.10 -2.98
N TRP A 317 6.68 7.40 -2.27
CA TRP A 317 7.05 6.03 -2.58
C TRP A 317 5.87 5.06 -2.45
N VAL A 318 5.08 5.23 -1.39
CA VAL A 318 3.88 4.46 -1.07
C VAL A 318 2.78 4.72 -2.11
N GLU A 319 2.57 5.97 -2.51
CA GLU A 319 1.54 6.33 -3.49
C GLU A 319 1.68 5.54 -4.79
N GLY A 320 2.94 5.26 -5.17
CA GLY A 320 3.23 4.48 -6.35
C GLY A 320 2.67 3.07 -6.34
N LEU A 321 2.51 2.46 -5.17
CA LEU A 321 2.07 1.08 -5.00
C LEU A 321 0.54 0.91 -5.08
N MET A 322 -0.21 2.00 -5.07
CA MET A 322 -1.66 1.97 -5.17
C MET A 322 -2.10 1.87 -6.64
N ALA A 323 -3.21 1.17 -6.91
CA ALA A 323 -3.76 1.09 -8.25
C ALA A 323 -4.18 2.48 -8.77
N PRO A 324 -4.02 2.75 -10.09
CA PRO A 324 -4.51 3.99 -10.70
C PRO A 324 -6.03 4.10 -10.68
N GLN A 325 -6.74 2.98 -10.48
CA GLN A 325 -8.20 2.93 -10.39
C GLN A 325 -8.75 3.21 -8.99
N SER A 326 -7.88 3.31 -7.97
CA SER A 326 -8.28 3.55 -6.59
C SER A 326 -8.85 4.96 -6.42
N PRO A 327 -9.93 5.15 -5.64
CA PRO A 327 -10.56 6.46 -5.46
C PRO A 327 -9.56 7.54 -5.01
N PRO A 328 -9.54 8.73 -5.64
CA PRO A 328 -8.54 9.78 -5.36
C PRO A 328 -8.52 10.27 -3.91
N GLU A 329 -9.67 10.31 -3.23
CA GLU A 329 -9.81 10.64 -1.82
C GLU A 329 -9.07 9.66 -0.91
N HIS A 330 -9.25 8.36 -1.12
CA HIS A 330 -8.58 7.32 -0.35
C HIS A 330 -7.08 7.29 -0.61
N ARG A 331 -6.66 7.49 -1.86
CA ARG A 331 -5.24 7.65 -2.19
C ARG A 331 -4.60 8.82 -1.43
N ARG A 332 -5.29 9.96 -1.35
CA ARG A 332 -4.82 11.14 -0.58
C ARG A 332 -4.81 10.87 0.92
N GLU A 333 -5.78 10.12 1.43
CA GLU A 333 -5.83 9.70 2.83
C GLU A 333 -4.67 8.78 3.19
N VAL A 334 -4.36 7.78 2.36
CA VAL A 334 -3.18 6.91 2.50
C VAL A 334 -1.91 7.77 2.51
N TRP A 335 -1.73 8.63 1.51
CA TRP A 335 -0.59 9.55 1.44
C TRP A 335 -0.45 10.38 2.73
N TRP A 336 -1.56 10.95 3.21
CA TRP A 336 -1.60 11.75 4.43
C TRP A 336 -1.23 10.94 5.67
N GLY A 337 -1.72 9.71 5.81
CA GLY A 337 -1.36 8.83 6.92
C GLY A 337 0.15 8.56 6.97
N TYR A 338 0.73 8.23 5.82
CA TYR A 338 2.18 7.98 5.70
C TYR A 338 3.06 9.21 5.93
N SER A 339 2.57 10.42 5.63
CA SER A 339 3.28 11.66 5.94
C SER A 339 3.44 11.92 7.46
N GLN A 340 2.71 11.20 8.31
CA GLN A 340 2.72 11.35 9.77
C GLN A 340 3.58 10.29 10.48
N GLY A 341 4.29 9.44 9.74
CA GLY A 341 5.16 8.40 10.29
C GLY A 341 6.30 8.96 11.14
N GLY A 342 6.62 8.25 12.24
CA GLY A 342 7.74 8.58 13.10
C GLY A 342 9.11 8.43 12.41
N PHE A 343 10.12 9.15 12.90
CA PHE A 343 11.47 9.05 12.37
C PHE A 343 12.06 7.65 12.51
N GLY A 344 12.46 7.09 11.37
CA GLY A 344 13.04 5.75 11.29
C GLY A 344 12.02 4.61 11.38
N THR A 345 10.73 4.90 11.63
CA THR A 345 9.68 3.89 11.80
C THR A 345 9.51 3.03 10.56
N PHE A 346 9.23 3.65 9.39
CA PHE A 346 9.11 2.92 8.12
C PHE A 346 10.36 2.09 7.82
N SER A 347 11.55 2.65 7.99
CA SER A 347 12.80 1.91 7.75
C SER A 347 12.98 0.74 8.72
N GLY A 348 12.58 0.91 9.98
CA GLY A 348 12.64 -0.12 11.02
C GLY A 348 11.72 -1.31 10.73
N ASP A 349 10.54 -1.07 10.17
CA ASP A 349 9.64 -2.14 9.70
C ASP A 349 10.21 -2.91 8.51
N ILE A 350 10.85 -2.22 7.58
CA ILE A 350 11.43 -2.83 6.38
C ILE A 350 12.60 -3.76 6.74
N LEU A 351 13.23 -3.59 7.90
CA LEU A 351 14.21 -4.56 8.42
C LEU A 351 13.59 -5.95 8.60
N PHE A 352 12.32 -6.03 9.00
CA PHE A 352 11.57 -7.29 9.01
C PHE A 352 11.16 -7.69 7.58
N TYR A 353 10.34 -6.86 6.93
CA TYR A 353 9.63 -7.20 5.67
C TYR A 353 10.54 -7.60 4.51
N SER A 354 11.74 -7.01 4.41
CA SER A 354 12.69 -7.28 3.32
C SER A 354 14.10 -7.54 3.85
N GLY A 355 14.21 -8.04 5.09
CA GLY A 355 15.48 -8.37 5.73
C GLY A 355 15.38 -9.67 6.53
N ASP A 356 14.94 -9.56 7.78
CA ASP A 356 14.87 -10.66 8.75
C ASP A 356 13.92 -11.80 8.32
N TRP A 357 12.76 -11.45 7.76
CA TRP A 357 11.77 -12.45 7.38
C TRP A 357 12.17 -13.24 6.13
N ASP A 358 12.40 -14.54 6.33
CA ASP A 358 12.53 -15.52 5.27
C ASP A 358 11.85 -16.82 5.69
N ALA A 359 10.82 -17.19 4.94
CA ALA A 359 10.09 -18.44 5.15
C ALA A 359 10.20 -19.40 3.97
N ARG A 360 11.09 -19.15 3.01
CA ARG A 360 11.21 -19.98 1.81
C ARG A 360 11.37 -21.45 2.16
N ASP A 361 12.17 -21.84 3.15
CA ASP A 361 12.37 -23.27 3.46
C ASP A 361 11.35 -23.85 4.46
N ARG A 362 10.35 -23.05 4.85
CA ARG A 362 9.47 -23.41 5.97
C ARG A 362 7.99 -23.13 5.80
N VAL A 363 7.57 -22.32 4.84
CA VAL A 363 6.13 -22.04 4.59
C VAL A 363 5.33 -23.32 4.36
N GLY A 364 5.90 -24.33 3.70
CA GLY A 364 5.22 -25.61 3.46
C GLY A 364 4.96 -26.46 4.70
N ARG A 365 5.44 -26.03 5.87
CA ARG A 365 5.16 -26.67 7.17
C ARG A 365 3.91 -26.11 7.86
N ILE A 366 3.28 -25.08 7.31
CA ILE A 366 2.03 -24.54 7.86
C ILE A 366 0.94 -25.60 7.75
N ASP A 367 0.30 -25.90 8.88
CA ASP A 367 -0.79 -26.87 8.97
C ASP A 367 -2.15 -26.14 8.84
N THR A 368 -2.67 -26.10 7.61
CA THR A 368 -3.92 -25.39 7.30
C THR A 368 -5.18 -26.07 7.85
N ALA A 369 -5.09 -27.29 8.36
CA ALA A 369 -6.19 -27.93 9.07
C ALA A 369 -6.36 -27.35 10.49
N ARG A 370 -5.29 -26.82 11.07
CA ARG A 370 -5.30 -26.16 12.38
C ARG A 370 -5.47 -24.65 12.25
N CYS A 371 -4.81 -24.03 11.27
CA CYS A 371 -4.90 -22.60 11.01
C CYS A 371 -5.12 -22.34 9.50
N PRO A 372 -6.37 -22.16 9.06
CA PRO A 372 -6.69 -21.87 7.67
C PRO A 372 -5.91 -20.64 7.14
N VAL A 373 -5.39 -20.73 5.92
CA VAL A 373 -4.66 -19.63 5.25
C VAL A 373 -5.38 -19.22 3.98
N VAL A 374 -5.71 -17.94 3.88
CA VAL A 374 -6.15 -17.29 2.64
C VAL A 374 -5.17 -16.18 2.28
N MET A 375 -4.67 -16.18 1.05
CA MET A 375 -3.76 -15.16 0.53
C MET A 375 -4.49 -14.30 -0.51
N LEU A 376 -4.37 -12.99 -0.38
CA LEU A 376 -4.97 -12.00 -1.28
C LEU A 376 -3.88 -11.08 -1.81
N THR A 377 -3.87 -10.80 -3.12
CA THR A 377 -2.88 -9.88 -3.70
C THR A 377 -3.47 -8.99 -4.77
N GLY A 378 -3.29 -7.69 -4.65
CA GLY A 378 -3.70 -6.70 -5.64
C GLY A 378 -3.02 -6.94 -6.99
N GLU A 379 -3.79 -6.86 -8.08
CA GLU A 379 -3.27 -6.94 -9.44
C GLU A 379 -2.13 -5.94 -9.70
N TYR A 380 -2.23 -4.75 -9.11
CA TYR A 380 -1.31 -3.63 -9.30
C TYR A 380 -0.12 -3.63 -8.34
N ASP A 381 -0.03 -4.58 -7.41
CA ASP A 381 1.11 -4.64 -6.51
C ASP A 381 2.41 -5.05 -7.24
N TYR A 382 3.37 -4.13 -7.31
CA TYR A 382 4.73 -4.42 -7.80
C TYR A 382 5.75 -4.69 -6.68
N SER A 383 5.40 -4.42 -5.42
CA SER A 383 6.19 -4.78 -4.23
C SER A 383 6.13 -6.27 -3.99
N CYS A 384 4.93 -6.80 -3.74
CA CYS A 384 4.67 -8.23 -3.60
C CYS A 384 3.79 -8.71 -4.76
N THR A 385 4.42 -9.01 -5.90
CA THR A 385 3.64 -9.30 -7.12
C THR A 385 2.68 -10.49 -6.94
N PRO A 386 1.52 -10.52 -7.63
CA PRO A 386 0.62 -11.67 -7.62
C PRO A 386 1.30 -13.01 -7.91
N GLU A 387 2.35 -13.01 -8.74
CA GLU A 387 3.17 -14.19 -9.03
C GLU A 387 3.89 -14.73 -7.78
N MET A 388 4.44 -13.83 -6.96
CA MET A 388 5.15 -14.19 -5.72
C MET A 388 4.19 -14.81 -4.71
N SER A 389 3.06 -14.14 -4.43
CA SER A 389 2.04 -14.65 -3.51
C SER A 389 1.41 -15.96 -3.98
N ARG A 390 1.11 -16.09 -5.29
CA ARG A 390 0.62 -17.34 -5.88
C ARG A 390 1.61 -18.48 -5.69
N ARG A 391 2.90 -18.23 -5.94
CA ARG A 391 3.97 -19.21 -5.72
C ARG A 391 4.03 -19.62 -4.25
N THR A 392 3.98 -18.69 -3.32
CA THR A 392 3.98 -18.98 -1.88
C THR A 392 2.76 -19.82 -1.47
N ALA A 393 1.56 -19.44 -1.88
CA ALA A 393 0.34 -20.19 -1.60
C ALA A 393 0.42 -21.63 -2.13
N GLY A 394 0.95 -21.83 -3.34
CA GLY A 394 1.16 -23.15 -3.92
C GLY A 394 2.13 -24.05 -3.15
N ARG A 395 2.94 -23.49 -2.24
CA ARG A 395 3.85 -24.24 -1.35
C ARG A 395 3.22 -24.59 -0.01
N ILE A 396 2.06 -24.01 0.33
CA ILE A 396 1.35 -24.23 1.59
C ILE A 396 0.16 -25.16 1.30
N PRO A 397 0.21 -26.45 1.70
CA PRO A 397 -0.88 -27.38 1.45
C PRO A 397 -2.20 -26.85 2.02
N GLY A 398 -3.23 -26.72 1.18
CA GLY A 398 -4.56 -26.26 1.57
C GLY A 398 -4.73 -24.75 1.71
N ALA A 399 -3.72 -23.92 1.43
CA ALA A 399 -3.90 -22.48 1.35
C ALA A 399 -4.76 -22.09 0.13
N LEU A 400 -5.54 -21.03 0.28
CA LEU A 400 -6.26 -20.40 -0.84
C LEU A 400 -5.53 -19.16 -1.31
N PHE A 401 -5.61 -18.85 -2.60
CA PHE A 401 -5.04 -17.64 -3.17
C PHE A 401 -6.02 -16.99 -4.14
N ARG A 402 -6.11 -15.66 -4.09
CA ARG A 402 -6.89 -14.86 -5.05
C ARG A 402 -6.17 -13.56 -5.38
N THR A 403 -6.01 -13.28 -6.67
CA THR A 403 -5.65 -11.94 -7.16
C THR A 403 -6.88 -11.03 -7.10
N MET A 404 -6.72 -9.80 -6.62
CA MET A 404 -7.78 -8.78 -6.53
C MET A 404 -7.63 -7.81 -7.70
N PRO A 405 -8.51 -7.89 -8.72
CA PRO A 405 -8.42 -7.03 -9.90
C PRO A 405 -8.48 -5.55 -9.53
N ARG A 406 -7.70 -4.71 -10.23
CA ARG A 406 -7.69 -3.24 -10.08
C ARG A 406 -7.35 -2.72 -8.67
N LEU A 407 -6.83 -3.55 -7.76
CA LEU A 407 -6.29 -3.15 -6.47
C LEU A 407 -4.76 -3.20 -6.48
N GLY A 408 -4.13 -2.31 -5.73
CA GLY A 408 -2.68 -2.24 -5.50
C GLY A 408 -2.28 -2.85 -4.15
N HIS A 409 -1.21 -2.31 -3.56
CA HIS A 409 -0.57 -2.85 -2.35
C HIS A 409 -1.30 -2.51 -1.04
N PHE A 410 -2.27 -1.60 -1.04
CA PHE A 410 -2.97 -1.18 0.17
C PHE A 410 -4.48 -1.37 0.05
N PRO A 411 -4.97 -2.56 -0.34
CA PRO A 411 -6.35 -2.76 -0.77
C PRO A 411 -7.37 -2.31 0.29
N MET A 412 -7.07 -2.53 1.57
CA MET A 412 -7.92 -2.12 2.71
C MET A 412 -8.11 -0.60 2.84
N ALA A 413 -7.17 0.19 2.35
CA ALA A 413 -7.11 1.63 2.55
C ALA A 413 -7.25 2.40 1.24
N GLU A 414 -6.75 1.89 0.12
CA GLU A 414 -6.83 2.55 -1.18
C GLU A 414 -8.20 2.38 -1.84
N ASN A 415 -8.89 1.26 -1.59
CA ASN A 415 -10.25 1.01 -2.07
C ASN A 415 -10.99 0.05 -1.12
N PRO A 416 -11.39 0.53 0.07
CA PRO A 416 -11.99 -0.31 1.11
C PRO A 416 -13.30 -0.98 0.68
N GLY A 417 -14.10 -0.33 -0.16
CA GLY A 417 -15.39 -0.88 -0.61
C GLY A 417 -15.22 -2.16 -1.43
N GLU A 418 -14.30 -2.16 -2.40
CA GLU A 418 -13.96 -3.35 -3.18
C GLU A 418 -13.25 -4.41 -2.31
N PHE A 419 -12.31 -4.00 -1.46
CA PHE A 419 -11.60 -4.94 -0.59
C PHE A 419 -12.51 -5.63 0.42
N ALA A 420 -13.51 -4.95 0.98
CA ALA A 420 -14.46 -5.55 1.92
C ALA A 420 -15.17 -6.78 1.33
N GLY A 421 -15.47 -6.78 0.02
CA GLY A 421 -16.02 -7.95 -0.68
C GLY A 421 -15.05 -9.14 -0.68
N HIS A 422 -13.77 -8.89 -0.96
CA HIS A 422 -12.72 -9.91 -0.91
C HIS A 422 -12.47 -10.43 0.49
N LEU A 423 -12.49 -9.55 1.50
CA LEU A 423 -12.31 -9.92 2.90
C LEU A 423 -13.47 -10.79 3.39
N MET A 424 -14.73 -10.43 3.12
CA MET A 424 -15.88 -11.25 3.49
C MET A 424 -15.80 -12.65 2.89
N TRP A 425 -15.42 -12.77 1.61
CA TRP A 425 -15.18 -14.08 1.00
C TRP A 425 -14.09 -14.87 1.76
N ALA A 426 -12.97 -14.24 2.09
CA ALA A 426 -11.89 -14.90 2.82
C ALA A 426 -12.34 -15.39 4.21
N LEU A 427 -13.12 -14.59 4.92
CA LEU A 427 -13.69 -14.97 6.22
C LEU A 427 -14.64 -16.17 6.08
N ASP A 428 -15.50 -16.18 5.06
CA ASP A 428 -16.44 -17.29 4.81
C ASP A 428 -15.70 -18.61 4.47
N GLU A 429 -14.58 -18.55 3.73
CA GLU A 429 -13.73 -19.72 3.44
C GLU A 429 -13.05 -20.28 4.70
N ILE A 430 -12.58 -19.41 5.59
CA ILE A 430 -11.97 -19.79 6.87
C ILE A 430 -13.01 -20.50 7.75
N ASP A 431 -14.19 -19.90 7.90
CA ASP A 431 -15.29 -20.47 8.69
C ASP A 431 -15.84 -21.77 8.07
N GLY A 432 -15.81 -21.90 6.75
CA GLY A 432 -16.17 -23.13 6.03
C GLY A 432 -15.23 -24.29 6.36
N LYS A 433 -13.92 -24.03 6.37
CA LYS A 433 -12.90 -25.04 6.72
C LYS A 433 -12.99 -25.46 8.19
N ALA A 434 -13.19 -24.52 9.11
CA ALA A 434 -13.34 -24.82 10.53
C ALA A 434 -14.53 -25.76 10.81
N ARG A 435 -15.61 -25.64 10.03
CA ARG A 435 -16.79 -26.53 10.14
C ARG A 435 -16.54 -27.93 9.56
N GLY A 436 -15.69 -28.05 8.54
CA GLY A 436 -15.37 -29.34 7.90
C GLY A 436 -14.40 -30.22 8.70
N THR A 437 -13.63 -29.66 9.64
CA THR A 437 -12.71 -30.40 10.51
C THR A 437 -13.33 -30.82 11.85
N ALA A 438 -14.49 -30.25 12.20
CA ALA A 438 -15.22 -30.53 13.45
C ALA A 438 -16.28 -31.66 13.34
N GLY A 439 -16.43 -32.29 12.18
CA GLY A 439 -17.30 -33.44 11.94
C GLY A 439 -16.52 -34.66 11.50
#